data_AF-A0A9Q1DV02-F1
#
_entry.id   AF-A0A9Q1DV02-F1
#
_cell.length_a   1.000
_cell.length_b   1.000
_cell.length_c   1.000
_cell.angle_alpha   90.00
_cell.angle_beta   90.00
_cell.angle_gamma   90.00
#
_symmetry.space_group_name_H-M   'P 1'
#
loop_
_entity.id
_entity.type
_entity.pdbx_description
1 polymer ?
#
loop_
_entity_poly.entity_id
_entity_poly.type
_entity_poly.pdbx_seq_one_letter_code
_entity_poly.pdbx_strand_id
1 'polypeptide(L)'
;MDEYVGIPRDHPESYHSFMWNNFFKHIDIRAENTHILDGNAADLEAECRDFESKIKAAGGIQLFVGGIGPDGHIAFNEPGSSLVSRTRVKTLALETILANARFFDGDLSKVPTMALTVGVGTVLDAKEVLILITGAHKAFALYKAIEEGVNHMWTVSAFQQHPQTIFVCDEDATLELRVKTVKYFKGMMSMHNKLVEPLQTTEKSQKP
;
A
#
# COMPACT_ATOMS: atom_id res chain seq x y z
N MET A 1 -1.48 -5.43 -2.31
CA MET A 1 -2.66 -4.54 -2.45
C MET A 1 -3.34 -4.74 -3.80
N ASP A 2 -2.66 -5.43 -4.68
CA ASP A 2 -2.84 -5.42 -6.12
C ASP A 2 -2.16 -6.69 -6.67
N GLU A 3 -2.41 -6.99 -7.94
CA GLU A 3 -1.68 -7.96 -8.76
C GLU A 3 -1.82 -7.56 -10.23
N TYR A 4 -0.78 -7.79 -11.04
CA TYR A 4 -0.83 -7.56 -12.47
C TYR A 4 -1.81 -8.50 -13.17
N VAL A 5 -2.53 -7.98 -14.16
CA VAL A 5 -3.41 -8.78 -15.00
C VAL A 5 -2.60 -9.50 -16.08
N GLY A 6 -2.85 -10.80 -16.26
CA GLY A 6 -2.26 -11.61 -17.34
C GLY A 6 -0.79 -12.03 -17.14
N ILE A 7 -0.19 -11.74 -15.98
CA ILE A 7 1.14 -12.26 -15.64
C ILE A 7 1.00 -13.67 -15.03
N PRO A 8 1.81 -14.67 -15.42
CA PRO A 8 1.78 -15.97 -14.76
C PRO A 8 1.99 -15.82 -13.24
N ARG A 9 1.21 -16.56 -12.44
CA ARG A 9 1.28 -16.48 -10.96
C ARG A 9 2.67 -16.83 -10.41
N ASP A 10 3.39 -17.70 -11.09
CA ASP A 10 4.75 -18.14 -10.74
C ASP A 10 5.85 -17.28 -11.40
N HIS A 11 5.48 -16.28 -12.21
CA HIS A 11 6.44 -15.34 -12.78
C HIS A 11 7.19 -14.62 -11.64
N PRO A 12 8.52 -14.45 -11.71
CA PRO A 12 9.32 -13.86 -10.64
C PRO A 12 8.85 -12.46 -10.22
N GLU A 13 8.35 -11.68 -11.19
CA GLU A 13 7.86 -10.31 -10.98
C GLU A 13 6.36 -10.21 -10.66
N SER A 14 5.64 -11.33 -10.51
CA SER A 14 4.26 -11.28 -9.99
C SER A 14 4.26 -10.92 -8.50
N TYR A 15 3.20 -10.28 -8.02
CA TYR A 15 3.08 -9.99 -6.60
C TYR A 15 2.79 -11.23 -5.75
N HIS A 16 2.21 -12.29 -6.34
CA HIS A 16 2.20 -13.64 -5.77
C HIS A 16 3.63 -14.14 -5.46
N SER A 17 4.53 -14.12 -6.44
CA SER A 17 5.94 -14.51 -6.26
C SER A 17 6.68 -13.60 -5.28
N PHE A 18 6.46 -12.28 -5.36
CA PHE A 18 7.08 -11.32 -4.45
C PHE A 18 6.71 -11.63 -2.99
N MET A 19 5.41 -11.76 -2.69
CA MET A 19 4.94 -12.01 -1.33
C MET A 19 5.37 -13.38 -0.81
N TRP A 20 5.31 -14.41 -1.67
CA TRP A 20 5.78 -15.74 -1.30
C TRP A 20 7.27 -15.76 -0.98
N ASN A 21 8.10 -15.18 -1.86
CA ASN A 21 9.55 -15.28 -1.75
C ASN A 21 10.17 -14.39 -0.68
N ASN A 22 9.56 -13.23 -0.40
CA ASN A 22 10.12 -12.26 0.52
C ASN A 22 9.47 -12.30 1.91
N PHE A 23 8.30 -12.92 2.07
CA PHE A 23 7.59 -12.91 3.35
C PHE A 23 6.93 -14.23 3.72
N PHE A 24 5.90 -14.67 2.99
CA PHE A 24 5.01 -15.75 3.46
C PHE A 24 5.73 -17.06 3.75
N LYS A 25 6.72 -17.46 2.93
CA LYS A 25 7.45 -18.72 3.14
C LYS A 25 8.41 -18.71 4.34
N HIS A 26 8.63 -17.56 4.96
CA HIS A 26 9.59 -17.36 6.06
C HIS A 26 8.91 -17.21 7.43
N ILE A 27 7.59 -17.31 7.50
CA ILE A 27 6.79 -17.18 8.71
C ILE A 27 5.78 -18.32 8.84
N ASP A 28 5.13 -18.44 9.98
CA ASP A 28 4.18 -19.50 10.33
C ASP A 28 2.72 -19.20 9.91
N ILE A 29 2.53 -18.30 8.94
CA ILE A 29 1.20 -17.99 8.39
C ILE A 29 0.67 -19.17 7.57
N ARG A 30 -0.59 -19.53 7.79
CA ARG A 30 -1.28 -20.55 7.02
C ARG A 30 -1.61 -20.02 5.62
N ALA A 31 -1.31 -20.80 4.58
CA ALA A 31 -1.48 -20.38 3.19
C ALA A 31 -2.93 -19.99 2.86
N GLU A 32 -3.91 -20.71 3.41
CA GLU A 32 -5.34 -20.42 3.27
C GLU A 32 -5.79 -19.08 3.88
N ASN A 33 -4.98 -18.49 4.75
CA ASN A 33 -5.20 -17.17 5.35
C ASN A 33 -4.46 -16.05 4.59
N THR A 34 -3.77 -16.38 3.50
CA THR A 34 -3.12 -15.39 2.62
C THR A 34 -3.98 -15.16 1.38
N HIS A 35 -4.28 -13.90 1.09
CA HIS A 35 -5.17 -13.52 0.00
C HIS A 35 -4.49 -12.47 -0.87
N ILE A 36 -4.32 -12.79 -2.15
CA ILE A 36 -3.84 -11.89 -3.20
C ILE A 36 -4.82 -12.02 -4.37
N LEU A 37 -5.12 -10.90 -5.01
CA LEU A 37 -5.98 -10.84 -6.20
C LEU A 37 -5.47 -11.80 -7.29
N ASP A 38 -6.39 -12.46 -7.98
CA ASP A 38 -6.06 -13.30 -9.14
C ASP A 38 -6.12 -12.52 -10.46
N GLY A 39 -4.97 -11.98 -10.87
CA GLY A 39 -4.84 -11.27 -12.15
C GLY A 39 -5.05 -12.13 -13.40
N ASN A 40 -5.22 -13.45 -13.27
CA ASN A 40 -5.53 -14.36 -14.38
C ASN A 40 -6.95 -14.94 -14.30
N ALA A 41 -7.81 -14.41 -13.43
CA ALA A 41 -9.21 -14.81 -13.36
C ALA A 41 -9.92 -14.57 -14.70
N ALA A 42 -10.82 -15.49 -15.08
CA ALA A 42 -11.58 -15.38 -16.32
C ALA A 42 -12.55 -14.18 -16.31
N ASP A 43 -13.10 -13.83 -15.14
CA ASP A 43 -13.87 -12.61 -14.91
C ASP A 43 -13.17 -11.79 -13.82
N LEU A 44 -12.41 -10.80 -14.26
CA LEU A 44 -11.62 -9.92 -13.39
C LEU A 44 -12.50 -9.08 -12.46
N GLU A 45 -13.68 -8.67 -12.92
CA GLU A 45 -14.61 -7.88 -12.11
C GLU A 45 -15.27 -8.75 -11.03
N ALA A 46 -15.54 -10.03 -11.34
CA ALA A 46 -15.97 -10.99 -10.32
C ALA A 46 -14.89 -11.23 -9.26
N GLU A 47 -13.64 -11.41 -9.67
CA GLU A 47 -12.52 -11.56 -8.72
C GLU A 47 -12.39 -10.34 -7.79
N CYS A 48 -12.53 -9.12 -8.31
CA CYS A 48 -12.55 -7.91 -7.49
C CYS A 48 -13.70 -7.89 -6.47
N ARG A 49 -14.93 -8.26 -6.87
CA ARG A 49 -16.08 -8.34 -5.96
C ARG A 49 -15.91 -9.44 -4.90
N ASP A 50 -15.35 -10.57 -5.28
CA ASP A 50 -15.08 -11.68 -4.37
C ASP A 50 -14.00 -11.32 -3.36
N PHE A 51 -12.99 -10.54 -3.77
CA PHE A 51 -11.95 -10.04 -2.86
C PHE A 51 -12.53 -9.11 -1.79
N GLU A 52 -13.40 -8.17 -2.16
CA GLU A 52 -14.15 -7.32 -1.22
C GLU A 52 -15.02 -8.17 -0.26
N SER A 53 -15.64 -9.22 -0.79
CA SER A 53 -16.46 -10.14 0.02
C SER A 53 -15.62 -10.93 1.02
N LYS A 54 -14.41 -11.37 0.64
CA LYS A 54 -13.44 -12.03 1.54
C LYS A 54 -12.99 -11.08 2.66
N ILE A 55 -12.69 -9.82 2.34
CA ILE A 55 -12.36 -8.79 3.35
C ILE A 55 -13.51 -8.62 4.35
N LYS A 56 -14.75 -8.49 3.85
CA LYS A 56 -15.93 -8.35 4.70
C LYS A 56 -16.17 -9.60 5.55
N ALA A 57 -16.01 -10.80 5.00
CA ALA A 57 -16.16 -12.06 5.71
C ALA A 57 -15.11 -12.24 6.82
N ALA A 58 -13.91 -11.68 6.64
CA ALA A 58 -12.87 -11.64 7.66
C ALA A 58 -13.13 -10.59 8.77
N GLY A 59 -14.20 -9.78 8.66
CA GLY A 59 -14.55 -8.73 9.63
C GLY A 59 -13.92 -7.36 9.32
N GLY A 60 -13.39 -7.17 8.11
CA GLY A 60 -12.68 -5.96 7.71
C GLY A 60 -11.18 -6.02 7.99
N ILE A 61 -10.45 -4.98 7.59
CA ILE A 61 -9.00 -4.88 7.78
C ILE A 61 -8.70 -4.16 9.10
N GLN A 62 -8.02 -4.84 10.02
CA GLN A 62 -7.62 -4.26 11.30
C GLN A 62 -6.49 -3.23 11.14
N LEU A 63 -5.48 -3.56 10.34
CA LEU A 63 -4.35 -2.69 10.01
C LEU A 63 -4.03 -2.87 8.53
N PHE A 64 -4.06 -1.77 7.78
CA PHE A 64 -3.65 -1.76 6.38
C PHE A 64 -2.28 -1.11 6.26
N VAL A 65 -1.27 -1.86 5.82
CA VAL A 65 0.06 -1.34 5.53
C VAL A 65 0.18 -1.04 4.04
N GLY A 66 0.60 0.18 3.71
CA GLY A 66 0.81 0.63 2.34
C GLY A 66 2.07 1.47 2.19
N GLY A 67 2.36 1.84 0.95
CA GLY A 67 3.36 2.83 0.60
C GLY A 67 2.76 3.93 -0.28
N ILE A 68 3.61 4.85 -0.72
CA ILE A 68 3.24 5.94 -1.62
C ILE A 68 4.05 5.87 -2.92
N GLY A 69 3.39 6.02 -4.07
CA GLY A 69 4.04 6.23 -5.36
C GLY A 69 4.67 7.63 -5.48
N PRO A 70 5.61 7.87 -6.42
CA PRO A 70 6.15 9.21 -6.66
C PRO A 70 5.10 10.23 -7.13
N ASP A 71 3.98 9.76 -7.67
CA ASP A 71 2.76 10.48 -8.05
C ASP A 71 1.71 10.55 -6.92
N GLY A 72 2.03 10.07 -5.72
CA GLY A 72 1.12 10.04 -4.57
C GLY A 72 0.06 8.94 -4.60
N HIS A 73 0.18 7.92 -5.44
CA HIS A 73 -0.79 6.82 -5.45
C HIS A 73 -0.69 5.93 -4.20
N ILE A 74 -1.83 5.37 -3.79
CA ILE A 74 -1.95 4.22 -2.88
C ILE A 74 -2.38 2.98 -3.69
N ALA A 75 -1.67 1.86 -3.57
CA ALA A 75 -1.81 0.73 -4.51
C ALA A 75 -1.69 1.23 -5.98
N PHE A 76 -2.34 0.58 -6.94
CA PHE A 76 -2.50 1.17 -8.28
C PHE A 76 -3.65 2.20 -8.40
N ASN A 77 -4.01 2.94 -7.33
CA ASN A 77 -4.96 4.05 -7.43
C ASN A 77 -4.27 5.32 -7.96
N GLU A 78 -3.98 5.29 -9.26
CA GLU A 78 -3.30 6.35 -9.99
C GLU A 78 -4.04 7.69 -9.98
N PRO A 79 -3.35 8.81 -10.29
CA PRO A 79 -3.95 10.14 -10.37
C PRO A 79 -5.27 10.16 -11.17
N GLY A 80 -6.30 10.75 -10.57
CA GLY A 80 -7.65 10.80 -11.10
C GLY A 80 -8.57 9.67 -10.61
N SER A 81 -8.04 8.68 -9.89
CA SER A 81 -8.85 7.61 -9.29
C SER A 81 -9.82 8.16 -8.25
N SER A 82 -11.07 7.69 -8.26
CA SER A 82 -12.07 8.07 -7.24
C SER A 82 -11.56 7.77 -5.83
N LEU A 83 -11.68 8.74 -4.92
CA LEU A 83 -11.25 8.61 -3.52
C LEU A 83 -12.16 7.67 -2.71
N VAL A 84 -13.32 7.28 -3.26
CA VAL A 84 -14.24 6.29 -2.69
C VAL A 84 -14.31 5.02 -3.53
N SER A 85 -13.31 4.79 -4.38
CA SER A 85 -13.25 3.62 -5.24
C SER A 85 -13.19 2.31 -4.44
N ARG A 86 -13.68 1.23 -5.06
CA ARG A 86 -13.53 -0.16 -4.59
C ARG A 86 -12.47 -0.90 -5.39
N THR A 87 -12.22 -2.14 -4.99
CA THR A 87 -11.38 -3.08 -5.71
C THR A 87 -11.86 -3.21 -7.15
N ARG A 88 -10.97 -3.05 -8.13
CA ARG A 88 -11.30 -2.98 -9.56
C ARG A 88 -10.10 -3.27 -10.46
N VAL A 89 -10.38 -3.46 -11.74
CA VAL A 89 -9.36 -3.41 -12.79
C VAL A 89 -8.90 -1.96 -13.00
N LYS A 90 -7.60 -1.76 -13.15
CA LYS A 90 -7.02 -0.46 -13.46
C LYS A 90 -5.93 -0.59 -14.52
N THR A 91 -6.06 0.21 -15.58
CA THR A 91 -4.99 0.41 -16.56
C THR A 91 -3.87 1.22 -15.92
N LEU A 92 -2.63 0.78 -16.12
CA LEU A 92 -1.45 1.46 -15.62
C LEU A 92 -1.11 2.68 -16.48
N ALA A 93 -0.78 3.79 -15.84
CA ALA A 93 -0.24 4.99 -16.46
C ALA A 93 1.15 4.71 -17.02
N LEU A 94 1.53 5.53 -18.00
CA LEU A 94 2.83 5.44 -18.63
C LEU A 94 3.99 5.57 -17.63
N GLU A 95 3.86 6.43 -16.62
CA GLU A 95 4.87 6.59 -15.56
C GLU A 95 5.06 5.29 -14.74
N THR A 96 3.96 4.62 -14.41
CA THR A 96 3.97 3.31 -13.73
C THR A 96 4.66 2.26 -14.59
N ILE A 97 4.34 2.23 -15.89
CA ILE A 97 4.96 1.31 -16.85
C ILE A 97 6.47 1.57 -16.96
N LEU A 98 6.89 2.83 -17.08
CA LEU A 98 8.30 3.23 -17.13
C LEU A 98 9.05 2.86 -15.85
N ALA A 99 8.46 3.10 -14.68
CA ALA A 99 9.07 2.78 -13.39
C ALA A 99 9.25 1.27 -13.18
N ASN A 100 8.32 0.47 -13.71
CA ASN A 100 8.33 -0.98 -13.55
C ASN A 100 9.10 -1.72 -14.66
N ALA A 101 9.41 -1.07 -15.78
CA ALA A 101 10.17 -1.66 -16.88
C ALA A 101 11.50 -2.29 -16.44
N ARG A 102 12.14 -1.75 -15.40
CA ARG A 102 13.37 -2.30 -14.80
C ARG A 102 13.25 -3.75 -14.33
N PHE A 103 12.04 -4.19 -14.01
CA PHE A 103 11.74 -5.57 -13.60
C PHE A 103 11.49 -6.49 -14.80
N PHE A 104 11.23 -5.93 -15.99
CA PHE A 104 10.90 -6.65 -17.21
C PHE A 104 11.98 -6.46 -18.29
N ASP A 105 13.24 -6.67 -17.92
CA ASP A 105 14.42 -6.52 -18.79
C ASP A 105 14.61 -5.10 -19.40
N GLY A 106 13.95 -4.09 -18.85
CA GLY A 106 13.91 -2.74 -19.43
C GLY A 106 12.97 -2.61 -20.65
N ASP A 107 12.19 -3.65 -20.97
CA ASP A 107 11.29 -3.67 -22.13
C ASP A 107 9.86 -3.28 -21.72
N LEU A 108 9.43 -2.10 -22.15
CA LEU A 108 8.09 -1.56 -21.87
C LEU A 108 6.96 -2.45 -22.40
N SER A 109 7.20 -3.21 -23.47
CA SER A 109 6.18 -4.07 -24.08
C SER A 109 5.86 -5.31 -23.23
N LYS A 110 6.76 -5.67 -22.31
CA LYS A 110 6.59 -6.81 -21.39
C LYS A 110 5.90 -6.44 -20.09
N VAL A 111 5.78 -5.14 -19.79
CA VAL A 111 5.10 -4.69 -18.58
C VAL A 111 3.60 -4.88 -18.74
N PRO A 112 2.92 -5.57 -17.79
CA PRO A 112 1.47 -5.70 -17.84
C PRO A 112 0.80 -4.33 -17.89
N THR A 113 -0.18 -4.17 -18.79
CA THR A 113 -0.85 -2.87 -19.01
C THR A 113 -1.99 -2.61 -18.04
N MET A 114 -2.41 -3.63 -17.29
CA MET A 114 -3.49 -3.56 -16.31
C MET A 114 -3.09 -4.30 -15.03
N ALA A 115 -3.72 -3.90 -13.93
CA ALA A 115 -3.65 -4.57 -12.65
C ALA A 115 -5.03 -4.65 -12.01
N LEU A 116 -5.24 -5.66 -11.15
CA LEU A 116 -6.28 -5.62 -10.15
C LEU A 116 -5.73 -4.88 -8.94
N THR A 117 -6.52 -3.99 -8.35
CA THR A 117 -6.08 -3.18 -7.22
C THR A 117 -7.23 -2.93 -6.27
N VAL A 118 -6.97 -2.94 -4.97
CA VAL A 118 -7.93 -2.44 -3.98
C VAL A 118 -8.21 -0.96 -4.23
N GLY A 119 -9.42 -0.51 -3.92
CA GLY A 119 -9.79 0.89 -4.08
C GLY A 119 -9.29 1.76 -2.92
N VAL A 120 -9.29 3.07 -3.13
CA VAL A 120 -8.97 4.03 -2.04
C VAL A 120 -9.97 3.86 -0.89
N GLY A 121 -11.26 3.69 -1.22
CA GLY A 121 -12.30 3.41 -0.22
C GLY A 121 -12.10 2.07 0.50
N THR A 122 -11.58 1.05 -0.19
CA THR A 122 -11.24 -0.24 0.42
C THR A 122 -10.16 -0.10 1.49
N VAL A 123 -9.16 0.76 1.26
CA VAL A 123 -8.11 1.05 2.25
C VAL A 123 -8.65 1.94 3.38
N LEU A 124 -9.48 2.93 3.06
CA LEU A 124 -10.12 3.80 4.05
C LEU A 124 -11.05 3.05 5.01
N ASP A 125 -11.65 1.93 4.59
CA ASP A 125 -12.46 1.07 5.45
C ASP A 125 -11.65 0.34 6.53
N ALA A 126 -10.31 0.32 6.43
CA ALA A 126 -9.47 -0.27 7.44
C ALA A 126 -9.59 0.50 8.77
N LYS A 127 -9.51 -0.21 9.90
CA LYS A 127 -9.56 0.43 11.21
C LYS A 127 -8.35 1.33 11.47
N GLU A 128 -7.18 0.91 10.99
CA GLU A 128 -5.93 1.67 11.05
C GLU A 128 -5.18 1.54 9.71
N VAL A 129 -4.55 2.62 9.29
CA VAL A 129 -3.72 2.66 8.08
C VAL A 129 -2.30 3.09 8.46
N LEU A 130 -1.29 2.36 7.99
CA LEU A 130 0.11 2.73 8.11
C LEU A 130 0.71 2.91 6.72
N ILE A 131 1.23 4.11 6.43
CA ILE A 131 1.90 4.43 5.18
C ILE A 131 3.41 4.58 5.44
N LEU A 132 4.20 3.70 4.84
CA LEU A 132 5.66 3.72 4.91
C LEU A 132 6.26 4.48 3.71
N ILE A 133 7.12 5.46 3.97
CA ILE A 133 7.67 6.35 2.95
C ILE A 133 9.16 6.55 3.17
N THR A 134 9.99 6.11 2.22
CA THR A 134 11.44 6.26 2.33
C THR A 134 12.06 6.83 1.06
N GLY A 135 13.07 7.70 1.26
CA GLY A 135 13.90 8.28 0.22
C GLY A 135 13.38 9.59 -0.39
N ALA A 136 14.32 10.42 -0.83
CA ALA A 136 14.08 11.78 -1.36
C ALA A 136 13.12 11.80 -2.57
N HIS A 137 13.14 10.75 -3.39
CA HIS A 137 12.27 10.59 -4.56
C HIS A 137 10.77 10.49 -4.21
N LYS A 138 10.41 10.40 -2.93
CA LYS A 138 9.02 10.41 -2.45
C LYS A 138 8.64 11.70 -1.71
N ALA A 139 9.58 12.63 -1.49
CA ALA A 139 9.34 13.80 -0.67
C ALA A 139 8.22 14.70 -1.19
N PHE A 140 8.19 14.92 -2.52
CA PHE A 140 7.15 15.72 -3.14
C PHE A 140 5.75 15.09 -3.01
N ALA A 141 5.66 13.77 -3.19
CA ALA A 141 4.41 13.04 -3.01
C ALA A 141 3.91 13.12 -1.56
N LEU A 142 4.80 13.01 -0.58
CA LEU A 142 4.45 13.18 0.83
C LEU A 142 3.92 14.60 1.10
N TYR A 143 4.62 15.64 0.62
CA TYR A 143 4.17 17.03 0.71
C TYR A 143 2.74 17.19 0.16
N LYS A 144 2.48 16.67 -1.05
CA LYS A 144 1.15 16.69 -1.67
C LYS A 144 0.10 15.94 -0.87
N ALA A 145 0.48 14.83 -0.25
CA ALA A 145 -0.43 14.00 0.51
C ALA A 145 -0.84 14.59 1.86
N ILE A 146 0.03 15.35 2.55
CA ILE A 146 -0.23 15.80 3.93
C ILE A 146 -0.24 17.31 4.17
N GLU A 147 0.36 18.12 3.28
CA GLU A 147 0.37 19.59 3.43
C GLU A 147 -0.57 20.30 2.44
N GLU A 148 -0.85 19.69 1.29
CA GLU A 148 -1.93 20.13 0.42
C GLU A 148 -3.27 19.50 0.81
N GLY A 149 -4.35 19.91 0.14
CA GLY A 149 -5.69 19.39 0.42
C GLY A 149 -5.97 18.04 -0.24
N VAL A 150 -7.04 17.39 0.24
CA VAL A 150 -7.60 16.17 -0.34
C VAL A 150 -7.85 16.34 -1.84
N ASN A 151 -7.18 15.51 -2.65
CA ASN A 151 -7.20 15.61 -4.10
C ASN A 151 -7.01 14.23 -4.74
N HIS A 152 -7.90 13.86 -5.67
CA HIS A 152 -7.82 12.59 -6.39
C HIS A 152 -6.60 12.43 -7.31
N MET A 153 -5.85 13.51 -7.54
CA MET A 153 -4.55 13.46 -8.22
C MET A 153 -3.42 12.94 -7.32
N TRP A 154 -3.61 12.93 -5.99
CA TRP A 154 -2.64 12.46 -5.00
C TRP A 154 -3.40 11.58 -4.00
N THR A 155 -3.70 10.34 -4.36
CA THR A 155 -4.76 9.55 -3.69
C THR A 155 -4.47 9.23 -2.22
N VAL A 156 -3.20 9.21 -1.79
CA VAL A 156 -2.83 9.13 -0.36
C VAL A 156 -3.37 10.32 0.45
N SER A 157 -3.64 11.48 -0.17
CA SER A 157 -4.28 12.62 0.51
C SER A 157 -5.68 12.30 1.06
N ALA A 158 -6.33 11.23 0.59
CA ALA A 158 -7.61 10.78 1.13
C ALA A 158 -7.51 10.40 2.62
N PHE A 159 -6.33 9.95 3.09
CA PHE A 159 -6.13 9.58 4.48
C PHE A 159 -6.15 10.76 5.45
N GLN A 160 -6.17 12.01 4.97
CA GLN A 160 -6.48 13.17 5.82
C GLN A 160 -7.88 13.08 6.44
N GLN A 161 -8.78 12.28 5.85
CA GLN A 161 -10.15 12.06 6.34
C GLN A 161 -10.29 10.73 7.09
N HIS A 162 -9.21 9.95 7.22
CA HIS A 162 -9.22 8.68 7.94
C HIS A 162 -9.02 8.94 9.44
N PRO A 163 -9.78 8.27 10.34
CA PRO A 163 -9.70 8.55 11.77
C PRO A 163 -8.38 8.11 12.42
N GLN A 164 -7.63 7.19 11.80
CA GLN A 164 -6.41 6.62 12.38
C GLN A 164 -5.40 6.20 11.29
N THR A 165 -4.67 7.19 10.76
CA THR A 165 -3.55 6.96 9.84
C THR A 165 -2.22 7.34 10.49
N ILE A 166 -1.22 6.46 10.34
CA ILE A 166 0.16 6.67 10.77
C ILE A 166 1.05 6.76 9.52
N PHE A 167 1.82 7.84 9.40
CA PHE A 167 2.87 7.97 8.40
C PHE A 167 4.23 7.68 9.06
N VAL A 168 4.96 6.69 8.53
CA VAL A 168 6.31 6.36 8.96
C VAL A 168 7.27 6.76 7.84
N CYS A 169 8.14 7.72 8.12
CA CYS A 169 9.03 8.29 7.11
C CYS A 169 10.49 8.32 7.58
N ASP A 170 11.43 8.22 6.64
CA ASP A 170 12.83 8.62 6.88
C ASP A 170 13.02 10.14 6.71
N GLU A 171 14.21 10.64 7.06
CA GLU A 171 14.53 12.07 6.93
C GLU A 171 14.42 12.56 5.48
N ASP A 172 14.92 11.77 4.52
CA ASP A 172 14.94 12.14 3.11
C ASP A 172 13.53 12.30 2.52
N ALA A 173 12.55 11.51 2.96
CA ALA A 173 11.16 11.69 2.56
C ALA A 173 10.56 13.02 3.06
N THR A 174 11.18 13.73 4.01
CA THR A 174 10.66 14.98 4.57
C THR A 174 11.17 16.26 3.90
N LEU A 175 12.02 16.14 2.86
CA LEU A 175 12.73 17.28 2.25
C LEU A 175 11.82 18.40 1.70
N GLU A 176 10.62 18.05 1.24
CA GLU A 176 9.65 19.02 0.69
C GLU A 176 8.63 19.53 1.75
N LEU A 177 8.70 19.02 2.99
CA LEU A 177 7.80 19.45 4.06
C LEU A 177 8.24 20.78 4.66
N ARG A 178 7.28 21.55 5.15
CA ARG A 178 7.57 22.76 5.92
C ARG A 178 8.30 22.38 7.20
N VAL A 179 9.35 23.15 7.53
CA VAL A 179 10.10 23.02 8.79
C VAL A 179 9.18 22.98 10.02
N LYS A 180 8.07 23.74 10.01
CA LYS A 180 7.09 23.75 11.10
C LYS A 180 6.43 22.37 11.29
N THR A 181 6.03 21.72 10.20
CA THR A 181 5.42 20.38 10.19
C THR A 181 6.39 19.36 10.78
N VAL A 182 7.62 19.33 10.26
CA VAL A 182 8.67 18.40 10.72
C VAL A 182 8.98 18.61 12.20
N LYS A 183 9.16 19.87 12.64
CA LYS A 183 9.45 20.19 14.06
C LYS A 183 8.32 19.75 14.99
N TYR A 184 7.07 19.94 14.59
CA TYR A 184 5.92 19.52 15.38
C TYR A 184 5.92 18.01 15.61
N PHE A 185 6.02 17.20 14.55
CA PHE A 185 6.01 15.74 14.67
C PHE A 185 7.27 15.18 15.34
N LYS A 186 8.46 15.75 15.08
CA LYS A 186 9.69 15.39 15.82
C LYS A 186 9.54 15.66 17.33
N GLY A 187 8.88 16.76 17.71
CA GLY A 187 8.58 17.07 19.10
C GLY A 187 7.66 16.06 19.80
N MET A 188 6.89 15.28 19.04
CA MET A 188 5.99 14.25 19.56
C MET A 188 6.61 12.85 19.57
N MET A 189 7.83 12.66 19.05
CA MET A 189 8.43 11.32 18.92
C MET A 189 8.58 10.59 20.26
N SER A 190 8.82 11.30 21.37
CA SER A 190 8.88 10.67 22.70
C SER A 190 7.54 10.04 23.12
N MET A 191 6.42 10.57 22.63
CA MET A 191 5.10 10.01 22.85
C MET A 191 4.80 8.88 21.86
N HIS A 192 5.12 9.07 20.58
CA HIS A 192 4.87 8.08 19.54
C HIS A 192 5.76 6.83 19.67
N ASN A 193 6.99 6.97 20.19
CA ASN A 193 7.86 5.82 20.46
C ASN A 193 7.25 4.85 21.47
N LYS A 194 6.31 5.28 22.33
CA LYS A 194 5.58 4.39 23.23
C LYS A 194 4.70 3.36 22.50
N LEU A 195 4.44 3.56 21.20
CA LEU A 195 3.75 2.57 20.36
C LEU A 195 4.64 1.35 20.07
N VAL A 196 5.95 1.51 20.16
CA VAL A 196 6.95 0.47 19.89
C VAL A 196 7.87 0.19 21.09
N GLU A 197 7.79 0.97 22.17
CA GLU A 197 8.62 0.86 23.37
C GLU A 197 7.80 0.71 24.67
N PRO A 198 8.12 -0.30 25.53
CA PRO A 198 9.04 -1.40 25.25
C PRO A 198 8.45 -2.33 24.19
N LEU A 199 9.28 -2.85 23.28
CA LEU A 199 8.88 -3.95 22.42
C LEU A 199 8.40 -5.08 23.32
N GLN A 200 7.14 -5.50 23.15
CA GLN A 200 6.65 -6.69 23.84
C GLN A 200 7.47 -7.87 23.33
N THR A 201 8.47 -8.29 24.09
CA THR A 201 9.12 -9.57 23.86
C THR A 201 8.14 -10.66 24.23
N THR A 202 7.76 -11.48 23.25
CA THR A 202 6.94 -12.68 23.43
C THR A 202 7.67 -13.76 24.21
N GLU A 203 8.14 -13.48 25.43
CA GLU A 203 8.65 -14.48 26.37
C GLU A 203 8.43 -14.02 27.83
N LYS A 204 7.20 -14.20 28.32
CA LYS A 204 6.96 -14.49 29.74
C LYS A 204 5.88 -15.53 29.90
N SER A 205 6.12 -16.73 29.36
CA SER A 205 5.51 -17.95 29.90
C SER A 205 6.22 -18.31 31.20
N GLN A 206 5.92 -17.58 32.28
CA GLN A 206 6.07 -18.14 33.63
C GLN A 206 4.91 -19.11 33.82
N LYS A 207 5.16 -20.41 33.59
CA LYS A 207 4.32 -21.45 34.16
C LYS A 207 4.68 -21.61 35.65
N PRO A 208 3.68 -21.85 36.53
CA PRO A 208 3.89 -22.12 37.95
C PRO A 208 4.64 -23.43 38.19
#